data_AF-A0A2M8CKX1-F1
#
_entry.id   AF-A0A2M8CKX1-F1
#
_cell.length_a   1.000
_cell.length_b   1.000
_cell.length_c   1.000
_cell.angle_alpha   90.00
_cell.angle_beta   90.00
_cell.angle_gamma   90.00
#
_symmetry.space_group_name_H-M   'P 1'
#
loop_
_entity.id
_entity.type
_entity.pdbx_description
1 polymer ?
#
loop_
_entity_poly.entity_id
_entity_poly.type
_entity_poly.pdbx_seq_one_letter_code
_entity_poly.pdbx_strand_id
1 'polypeptide(L)'
;MTKKLIDITEVKVRFGEVDSMSIVWHGNYVKYLEEGRESFGQRFGISYLEIYANDVMAPVVNMNIDYKKQVAYGDSVIVETEYINT
;
A
#
# COMPACT_ATOMS: atom_id res chain seq x y z
N MET A 1 -17.01 -20.50 6.87
CA MET A 1 -16.56 -19.41 5.97
C MET A 1 -15.46 -18.66 6.69
N THR A 2 -14.24 -18.68 6.18
CA THR A 2 -13.11 -17.98 6.79
C THR A 2 -13.35 -16.48 6.66
N LYS A 3 -13.23 -15.73 7.77
CA LYS A 3 -13.41 -14.28 7.76
C LYS A 3 -12.28 -13.66 6.95
N LYS A 4 -12.63 -12.95 5.85
CA LYS A 4 -11.66 -12.16 5.10
C LYS A 4 -11.19 -10.97 5.94
N LEU A 5 -9.88 -10.78 6.05
CA LEU A 5 -9.31 -9.57 6.63
C LEU A 5 -8.98 -8.64 5.47
N ILE A 6 -9.73 -7.56 5.34
CA ILE A 6 -9.59 -6.56 4.29
C ILE A 6 -9.57 -5.19 4.94
N ASP A 7 -8.68 -4.33 4.46
CA ASP A 7 -8.67 -2.90 4.74
C ASP A 7 -8.64 -2.06 3.46
N ILE A 8 -9.19 -0.85 3.53
CA ILE A 8 -9.26 0.08 2.40
C ILE A 8 -8.75 1.44 2.89
N THR A 9 -7.75 1.99 2.19
CA THR A 9 -7.23 3.33 2.45
C THR A 9 -7.23 4.16 1.17
N GLU A 10 -7.52 5.46 1.28
CA GLU A 10 -7.43 6.42 0.17
C GLU A 10 -6.09 7.16 0.22
N VAL A 11 -5.36 7.16 -0.89
CA VAL A 11 -4.08 7.86 -1.02
C VAL A 11 -4.21 8.95 -2.07
N LYS A 12 -3.85 10.18 -1.70
CA LYS A 12 -3.80 11.31 -2.63
C LYS A 12 -2.47 11.36 -3.34
N VAL A 13 -2.50 11.55 -4.65
CA VAL A 13 -1.28 11.71 -5.46
C VAL A 13 -0.63 13.05 -5.15
N ARG A 14 0.65 13.01 -4.79
CA ARG A 14 1.45 14.20 -4.46
C ARG A 14 2.18 14.70 -5.71
N PHE A 15 2.40 16.01 -5.78
CA PHE A 15 3.08 16.64 -6.92
C PHE A 15 4.46 16.02 -7.21
N GLY A 16 5.24 15.70 -6.17
CA GLY A 16 6.55 15.08 -6.33
C GLY A 16 6.53 13.60 -6.76
N GLU A 17 5.36 13.01 -6.97
CA GLU A 17 5.22 11.61 -7.35
C GLU A 17 4.99 11.40 -8.85
N VAL A 18 4.73 12.48 -9.60
CA VAL A 18 4.57 12.44 -11.07
C VAL A 18 5.89 12.72 -11.79
N ASP A 19 6.07 12.13 -12.97
CA ASP A 19 7.24 12.37 -13.82
C ASP A 19 6.93 13.31 -15.00
N SER A 20 7.87 13.47 -15.94
CA SER A 20 7.73 14.32 -17.12
C SER A 20 6.58 13.93 -18.05
N MET A 21 5.98 12.75 -17.87
CA MET A 21 4.78 12.31 -18.59
C MET A 21 3.48 12.76 -17.89
N SER A 22 3.58 13.52 -16.79
CA SER A 22 2.44 14.00 -16.00
C SER A 22 1.59 12.89 -15.36
N ILE A 23 2.18 11.70 -15.19
CA ILE A 23 1.56 10.56 -14.50
C ILE A 23 2.47 10.11 -13.36
N VAL A 24 1.91 9.38 -12.40
CA VAL A 24 2.68 8.81 -11.29
C VAL A 24 3.80 7.93 -11.84
N TRP A 25 5.03 8.27 -11.48
CA TRP A 25 6.20 7.45 -11.81
C TRP A 25 6.05 6.07 -11.16
N HIS A 26 6.23 5.01 -11.96
CA HIS A 26 5.91 3.63 -11.56
C HIS A 26 6.50 3.20 -10.19
N GLY A 27 7.71 3.60 -9.84
CA GLY A 27 8.29 3.23 -8.53
C GLY A 27 7.68 3.94 -7.32
N ASN A 28 6.81 4.94 -7.49
CA ASN A 28 6.04 5.52 -6.39
C ASN A 28 4.85 4.66 -5.96
N TYR A 29 4.40 3.69 -6.78
CA TYR A 29 3.29 2.81 -6.42
C TYR A 29 3.60 1.95 -5.18
N VAL A 30 4.88 1.61 -4.96
CA VAL A 30 5.32 0.91 -3.75
C VAL A 30 4.93 1.68 -2.49
N LYS A 31 5.04 3.02 -2.51
CA LYS A 31 4.65 3.85 -1.36
C LYS A 31 3.16 3.77 -1.10
N TYR A 32 2.33 3.69 -2.14
CA TYR A 32 0.88 3.58 -1.97
C TYR A 32 0.50 2.22 -1.38
N LEU A 33 1.16 1.15 -1.83
CA LEU A 33 0.98 -0.19 -1.24
C LEU A 33 1.42 -0.22 0.23
N GLU A 34 2.49 0.49 0.58
CA GLU A 34 2.94 0.64 1.97
C GLU A 34 1.93 1.41 2.85
N GLU A 35 1.30 2.47 2.35
CA GLU A 35 0.20 3.15 3.07
C GLU A 35 -0.97 2.18 3.33
N GLY A 36 -1.35 1.36 2.35
CA GLY A 36 -2.36 0.33 2.53
C GLY A 36 -1.97 -0.73 3.56
N ARG A 37 -0.71 -1.18 3.52
CA ARG A 37 -0.15 -2.15 4.47
C ARG A 37 -0.12 -1.61 5.90
N GLU A 38 0.27 -0.36 6.10
CA GLU A 38 0.28 0.28 7.41
C GLU A 38 -1.14 0.52 7.93
N SER A 39 -2.06 0.98 7.07
CA SER A 39 -3.50 1.12 7.39
C SER A 39 -4.11 -0.21 7.85
N PHE A 40 -3.85 -1.29 7.10
CA PHE A 40 -4.24 -2.65 7.47
C PHE A 40 -3.63 -3.05 8.82
N GLY A 41 -2.35 -2.77 9.02
CA GLY A 41 -1.64 -3.07 10.26
C GLY A 41 -2.27 -2.40 11.47
N GLN A 42 -2.51 -1.10 11.40
CA GLN A 42 -3.18 -0.34 12.46
C GLN A 42 -4.58 -0.89 12.77
N ARG A 43 -5.33 -1.29 11.75
CA ARG A 43 -6.68 -1.84 11.93
C ARG A 43 -6.69 -3.20 12.64
N PHE A 44 -5.69 -4.04 12.41
CA PHE A 44 -5.65 -5.42 12.90
C PHE A 44 -4.59 -5.69 13.97
N GLY A 45 -3.92 -4.65 14.49
CA GLY A 45 -2.93 -4.76 15.57
C GLY A 45 -1.58 -5.35 15.13
N ILE A 46 -1.20 -5.11 13.87
CA ILE A 46 0.08 -5.54 13.28
C ILE A 46 0.79 -4.40 12.53
N SER A 47 0.62 -3.16 12.97
CA SER A 47 1.37 -2.01 12.45
C SER A 47 2.88 -2.22 12.60
N TYR A 48 3.69 -1.43 11.88
CA TYR A 48 5.15 -1.56 11.97
C TYR A 48 5.69 -1.36 13.39
N LEU A 49 5.10 -0.42 14.15
CA LEU A 49 5.49 -0.17 15.54
C LEU A 49 5.09 -1.31 16.46
N GLU A 50 3.93 -1.93 16.24
CA GLU A 50 3.50 -3.11 17.01
C GLU A 50 4.39 -4.32 16.71
N ILE A 51 4.70 -4.57 15.44
CA ILE A 51 5.63 -5.63 15.01
C ILE A 51 7.00 -5.44 15.67
N TYR A 52 7.55 -4.23 15.58
CA TYR A 52 8.85 -3.90 16.17
C TYR A 52 8.87 -4.02 17.70
N ALA A 53 7.82 -3.55 18.37
CA ALA A 53 7.69 -3.65 19.83
C ALA A 53 7.59 -5.09 20.35
N ASN A 54 7.31 -6.06 19.46
CA ASN A 54 7.27 -7.49 19.76
C ASN A 54 8.53 -8.24 19.27
N ASP A 55 9.63 -7.53 18.99
CA ASP A 55 10.90 -8.09 18.50
C ASP A 55 10.78 -8.88 17.18
N VAL A 56 9.78 -8.54 16.36
CA VAL A 56 9.56 -9.15 15.03
C VAL A 56 9.95 -8.16 13.93
N MET A 57 10.35 -8.68 12.78
CA MET A 57 10.55 -7.90 11.55
C MET A 57 9.74 -8.52 10.41
N ALA A 58 9.22 -7.69 9.52
CA ALA A 58 8.42 -8.12 8.37
C ALA A 58 8.96 -7.51 7.06
N PRO A 59 10.15 -7.94 6.58
CA PRO A 59 10.71 -7.44 5.34
C PRO A 59 9.89 -7.91 4.12
N VAL A 60 9.78 -7.05 3.11
CA VAL A 60 9.22 -7.44 1.81
C VAL A 60 10.25 -8.30 1.07
N VAL A 61 9.88 -9.53 0.73
CA VAL A 61 10.76 -10.49 0.02
C VAL A 61 10.40 -10.69 -1.46
N ASN A 62 9.15 -10.37 -1.83
CA ASN A 62 8.67 -10.45 -3.20
C ASN A 62 7.62 -9.36 -3.44
N MET A 63 7.62 -8.82 -4.65
CA MET A 63 6.61 -7.85 -5.08
C MET A 63 6.33 -8.06 -6.57
N ASN A 64 5.05 -8.10 -6.91
CA ASN A 64 4.56 -8.14 -8.28
C ASN A 64 3.55 -7.01 -8.47
N ILE A 65 3.74 -6.18 -9.49
CA ILE A 65 2.87 -5.03 -9.77
C ILE A 65 2.54 -5.00 -11.26
N ASP A 66 1.25 -5.04 -11.57
CA ASP A 66 0.71 -4.82 -12.91
C ASP A 66 0.15 -3.41 -13.06
N TYR A 67 0.71 -2.62 -13.97
CA TYR A 67 0.27 -1.25 -14.25
C TYR A 67 -0.78 -1.24 -15.36
N LYS A 68 -2.06 -1.12 -14.99
CA LYS A 68 -3.20 -1.26 -15.94
C LYS A 68 -3.78 0.06 -16.44
N LYS A 69 -3.66 1.13 -15.65
CA LYS A 69 -4.18 2.46 -15.96
C LYS A 69 -3.27 3.51 -15.34
N GLN A 70 -3.03 4.60 -16.08
CA GLN A 70 -2.28 5.74 -15.55
C GLN A 70 -3.06 6.49 -14.47
N VAL A 71 -2.32 7.10 -13.54
CA VAL A 71 -2.83 7.96 -12.47
C VAL A 71 -2.08 9.29 -12.57
N ALA A 72 -2.78 10.41 -12.44
CA ALA A 72 -2.23 11.75 -12.60
C ALA A 72 -2.20 12.55 -11.29
N TYR A 73 -1.48 13.66 -11.29
CA TYR A 73 -1.54 14.61 -10.18
C TYR A 73 -2.97 15.17 -10.03
N GLY A 74 -3.43 15.26 -8.78
CA GLY A 74 -4.81 15.67 -8.45
C GLY A 74 -5.78 14.50 -8.31
N ASP A 75 -5.41 13.30 -8.76
CA ASP A 75 -6.18 12.09 -8.49
C ASP A 75 -6.01 11.62 -7.03
N SER A 76 -6.97 10.82 -6.57
CA SER A 76 -6.79 9.91 -5.44
C SER A 76 -6.96 8.46 -5.89
N VAL A 77 -6.25 7.56 -5.22
CA VAL A 77 -6.32 6.12 -5.47
C VAL A 77 -6.82 5.41 -4.22
N ILE A 78 -7.61 4.36 -4.44
CA ILE A 78 -8.01 3.44 -3.39
C ILE A 78 -7.01 2.29 -3.35
N VAL A 79 -6.44 2.03 -2.17
CA VAL A 79 -5.57 0.90 -1.90
C VAL A 79 -6.37 -0.08 -1.03
N GLU A 80 -6.77 -1.20 -1.64
CA GLU A 80 -7.38 -2.32 -0.93
C GLU A 80 -6.29 -3.34 -0.55
N THR A 81 -6.23 -3.70 0.73
CA THR A 81 -5.26 -4.65 1.28
C THR A 81 -6.00 -5.85 1.85
N GLU A 82 -5.73 -7.04 1.33
CA GLU A 82 -6.30 -8.31 1.79
C GLU A 82 -5.21 -9.22 2.34
N TYR A 83 -5.43 -9.81 3.51
CA TYR A 83 -4.59 -10.91 3.99
C TYR A 83 -4.93 -12.20 3.25
N ILE A 84 -3.92 -12.76 2.57
CA ILE A 84 -4.01 -14.06 1.91
C ILE A 84 -3.21 -15.07 2.74
N ASN A 85 -3.90 -16.10 3.24
CA ASN A 85 -3.25 -17.22 3.91
C ASN A 85 -2.72 -18.17 2.83
N THR A 86 -1.42 -18.12 2.57
CA THR A 86 -0.70 -18.98 1.61
C THR A 86 0.26 -19.91 2.30
#